data_AF-A0A397V2K8-F1
#
_entry.id   AF-A0A397V2K8-F1
#
_cell.length_a   1.000
_cell.length_b   1.000
_cell.length_c   1.000
_cell.angle_alpha   90.00
_cell.angle_beta   90.00
_cell.angle_gamma   90.00
#
_symmetry.space_group_name_H-M   'P 1'
#
loop_
_entity.id
_entity.type
_entity.pdbx_description
1 polymer ?
#
loop_
_entity_poly.entity_id
_entity_poly.type
_entity_poly.pdbx_seq_one_letter_code
_entity_poly.pdbx_strand_id
1 'polypeptide(L)' 'MIFYTKNGLNLGIVCYLPNNLDDLKNNLYPCIGLRSQDASVEANFGRKKFKYL' A
#
# COMPACT_ATOMS: atom_id res chain seq x y z
N MET A 1 7.60 4.25 7.38
CA MET A 1 7.07 5.37 6.57
C MET A 1 6.19 4.78 5.50
N ILE A 2 4.98 5.31 5.32
CA ILE A 2 4.03 4.85 4.30
C ILE A 2 3.78 6.04 3.35
N PHE A 3 3.83 5.78 2.05
CA PHE A 3 3.50 6.73 0.99
C PHE A 3 2.66 6.01 -0.07
N TYR A 4 1.91 6.77 -0.86
CA TYR A 4 1.12 6.22 -1.96
C TYR A 4 1.59 6.73 -3.32
N THR A 5 1.21 6.01 -4.36
CA THR A 5 1.45 6.41 -5.74
C THR A 5 0.17 6.31 -6.55
N LYS A 6 0.03 7.15 -7.57
CA LYS A 6 -1.08 7.08 -8.54
C LYS A 6 -0.50 7.17 -9.93
N ASN A 7 -0.72 6.13 -10.74
CA ASN A 7 -0.22 6.04 -12.11
C ASN A 7 1.29 6.29 -12.26
N GLY A 8 2.11 5.84 -11.30
CA GLY A 8 3.56 6.00 -11.33
C GLY A 8 4.08 7.32 -10.74
N LEU A 9 3.21 8.18 -10.22
CA LEU A 9 3.59 9.42 -9.52
C LEU A 9 3.50 9.24 -8.01
N ASN A 10 4.53 9.67 -7.27
CA ASN A 10 4.55 9.68 -5.81
C ASN A 10 3.66 10.81 -5.27
N LEU A 11 2.78 10.50 -4.31
CA LEU A 11 1.85 11.45 -3.69
C LEU A 11 2.32 12.00 -2.33
N GLY A 12 3.52 11.64 -1.91
CA GLY A 12 4.09 12.02 -0.62
C GLY A 12 3.78 11.05 0.51
N ILE A 13 4.39 11.34 1.67
CA ILE A 13 4.28 10.52 2.87
C ILE A 13 2.92 10.77 3.53
N VAL A 14 2.18 9.69 3.80
CA VAL A 14 0.89 9.76 4.48
C VAL A 14 0.96 9.37 5.94
N CYS A 15 1.97 8.60 6.35
CA CYS A 15 2.11 8.14 7.73
C CYS A 15 3.57 7.82 8.08
N TYR A 16 3.98 8.27 9.26
CA TYR A 16 5.17 7.78 9.94
C TYR A 16 4.72 6.77 10.98
N LEU A 17 5.15 5.52 10.82
CA LEU A 17 4.92 4.49 11.82
C LEU A 17 5.68 4.87 13.10
N PRO A 18 5.01 4.89 14.27
CA PRO A 18 5.65 5.13 15.56
C PRO A 18 6.81 4.16 15.83
N ASN A 19 7.86 4.64 16.49
CA ASN A 19 9.05 3.83 16.80
C ASN A 19 8.76 2.68 17.79
N ASN A 20 7.73 2.83 18.62
CA ASN A 20 7.29 1.76 19.55
C ASN A 20 6.45 0.67 18.86
N LEU A 21 6.28 0.73 17.54
CA LEU A 21 5.59 -0.27 16.71
C LEU A 21 6.59 -1.02 15.82
N ASP A 22 7.84 -1.16 16.24
CA ASP A 22 8.86 -1.95 15.51
C ASP A 22 8.43 -3.41 15.34
N ASP A 23 7.76 -4.00 16.33
CA ASP A 23 7.14 -5.33 16.19
C ASP A 23 6.03 -5.34 15.12
N LEU A 24 5.31 -4.23 14.96
CA LEU A 24 4.28 -4.12 13.94
C LEU A 24 4.88 -3.97 12.54
N LYS A 25 6.04 -3.32 12.38
CA LYS A 25 6.67 -3.12 11.05
C LYS A 25 6.85 -4.44 10.29
N ASN A 26 7.17 -5.53 10.99
CA ASN A 26 7.33 -6.86 10.39
C ASN A 26 6.03 -7.67 10.29
N ASN A 27 4.95 -7.19 10.91
CA ASN A 27 3.66 -7.89 11.02
C ASN A 27 2.53 -7.15 10.27
N LEU A 28 2.85 -6.18 9.42
CA LEU A 28 1.87 -5.53 8.54
C LEU A 28 1.59 -6.39 7.31
N TYR A 29 0.31 -6.53 6.99
CA TYR A 29 -0.16 -7.23 5.80
C TYR A 29 -0.82 -6.23 4.85
N PRO A 30 -0.63 -6.36 3.52
CA PRO A 30 -1.40 -5.60 2.55
C PRO A 30 -2.91 -5.84 2.75
N CYS A 31 -3.68 -4.76 2.83
CA CYS A 31 -5.12 -4.84 3.06
C CYS A 31 -5.87 -3.95 2.08
N ILE A 32 -7.00 -4.45 1.56
CA ILE A 32 -7.90 -3.72 0.67
C ILE A 32 -9.33 -3.92 1.20
N GLY A 33 -10.01 -2.82 1.54
CA GLY A 33 -11.42 -2.82 1.88
C GLY A 33 -12.27 -2.37 0.69
N LEU A 34 -13.30 -3.15 0.34
CA LEU A 34 -14.28 -2.80 -0.68
C LEU A 34 -15.64 -2.56 -0.02
N ARG A 35 -16.28 -1.44 -0.35
CA ARG A 35 -17.62 -1.12 0.14
C ARG A 35 -18.73 -1.54 -0.84
N SER A 36 -18.49 -1.41 -2.14
CA SER A 36 -19.46 -1.78 -3.17
C SER A 36 -19.31 -3.25 -3.54
N GLN A 37 -20.43 -3.94 -3.76
CA GLN A 37 -20.44 -5.34 -4.19
C GLN A 37 -19.87 -5.51 -5.60
N ASP A 38 -20.00 -4.52 -6.47
CA ASP A 38 -19.54 -4.58 -7.86
C ASP A 38 -18.10 -4.08 -8.04
N ALA A 39 -17.43 -3.67 -6.96
CA ALA A 39 -16.05 -3.22 -7.04
C ALA A 39 -15.10 -4.42 -7.19
N SER A 40 -14.14 -4.30 -8.09
CA SER A 40 -13.04 -5.25 -8.24
C SER A 40 -11.71 -4.52 -8.24
N VAL A 41 -10.68 -5.16 -7.67
CA VAL A 41 -9.32 -4.64 -7.62
C VAL A 41 -8.36 -5.78 -7.93
N GLU A 42 -7.39 -5.52 -8.82
CA GLU A 42 -6.28 -6.43 -9.07
C GLU A 42 -5.09 -6.05 -8.17
N ALA A 43 -4.58 -7.02 -7.41
CA ALA A 43 -3.35 -6.85 -6.64
C ALA A 43 -2.13 -7.35 -7.44
N ASN A 44 -1.09 -6.53 -7.53
CA ASN A 44 0.21 -6.93 -8.08
C ASN A 44 1.24 -7.04 -6.95
N PHE A 45 1.57 -8.27 -6.53
CA PHE A 45 2.62 -8.56 -5.56
C PHE A 45 3.97 -8.91 -6.23
N GLY A 46 4.25 -8.32 -7.39
CA GLY A 46 5.49 -8.55 -8.15
C GLY A 46 5.36 -9.51 -9.34
N ARG A 47 4.15 -9.92 -9.71
CA ARG A 47 3.90 -10.76 -10.91
C ARG A 47 3.99 -9.98 -12.21
N LYS A 48 3.78 -8.67 -12.17
CA LYS A 48 3.86 -7.74 -13.31
C LYS A 48 4.80 -6.57 -12.94
N LYS A 49 5.34 -5.89 -13.94
CA LYS A 49 6.12 -4.65 -13.73
C LYS A 49 5.25 -3.59 -13.04
N PHE A 50 5.77 -2.97 -11.98
CA PHE A 50 5.09 -1.86 -11.32
C PHE A 50 5.10 -0.59 -12.20
N LYS A 51 4.03 0.21 -12.09
CA LYS A 51 3.97 1.53 -12.74
C LYS A 51 4.90 2.55 -12.09
N TYR A 52 5.06 2.43 -10.77
CA TYR A 52 6.03 3.21 -10.01
C TYR A 52 7.40 2.53 -10.08
N LEU A 53 8.44 3.33 -10.24
CA LEU A 53 9.83 2.92 -10.40
C LEU A 53 10.54 2.80 -9.05
#